data_AF-A0A640Y955-F1
#
_entry.id   AF-A0A640Y955-F1
#
_cell.length_a   1.000
_cell.length_b   1.000
_cell.length_c   1.000
_cell.angle_alpha   90.00
_cell.angle_beta   90.00
_cell.angle_gamma   90.00
#
_symmetry.space_group_name_H-M   'P 1'
#
loop_
_entity.id
_entity.type
_entity.pdbx_description
1 polymer ?
#
loop_
_entity_poly.entity_id
_entity_poly.type
_entity_poly.pdbx_seq_one_letter_code
_entity_poly.pdbx_strand_id
1 'polypeptide(L)'
;MQPTRSRVAGRSAGTAPDAIGAIARTAVLLAVAATLLVPAIARAGGGIAAGGGTGGGPGKAPEASAISGVPRAYARFTVIVVRRTGLSARVVGAWTLAEGGPDDNPLNIGPGERFGTVRRGARATAKHLRGDLYRDVMNTVGRSDMAQIDAIAASPWCYRCKGYRRLLRSTYSRVRVDD
;
A
#
# COMPACT_ATOMS: atom_id res chain seq x y z
N MET A 1 -72.81 10.57 -7.83
CA MET A 1 -73.16 9.14 -7.99
C MET A 1 -71.93 8.30 -7.65
N GLN A 2 -71.94 7.66 -6.48
CA GLN A 2 -71.02 6.57 -6.09
C GLN A 2 -71.61 5.20 -6.57
N PRO A 3 -71.04 4.03 -6.22
CA PRO A 3 -69.71 3.47 -6.53
C PRO A 3 -69.81 2.00 -7.02
N THR A 4 -68.71 1.38 -7.46
CA THR A 4 -68.57 -0.10 -7.38
C THR A 4 -67.18 -0.50 -6.92
N ARG A 5 -67.17 -1.09 -5.73
CA ARG A 5 -66.07 -1.85 -5.12
C ARG A 5 -65.98 -3.21 -5.81
N SER A 6 -64.78 -3.77 -5.94
CA SER A 6 -64.61 -5.19 -5.59
C SER A 6 -63.21 -5.50 -5.07
N ARG A 7 -63.21 -6.10 -3.89
CA ARG A 7 -62.11 -6.65 -3.11
C ARG A 7 -61.66 -7.96 -3.75
N VAL A 8 -60.35 -8.20 -3.84
CA VAL A 8 -59.81 -9.55 -3.65
C VAL A 8 -58.72 -9.47 -2.60
N ALA A 9 -59.00 -10.14 -1.48
CA ALA A 9 -58.05 -10.45 -0.43
C ALA A 9 -57.34 -11.75 -0.79
N GLY A 10 -56.01 -11.78 -0.62
CA GLY A 10 -55.20 -12.98 -0.74
C GLY A 10 -54.01 -12.88 0.20
N ARG A 11 -54.24 -13.28 1.45
CA ARG A 11 -53.27 -13.39 2.53
C ARG A 11 -52.54 -14.72 2.36
N SER A 12 -51.22 -14.70 2.25
CA SER A 12 -50.38 -15.85 2.65
C SER A 12 -49.29 -15.35 3.59
N ALA A 13 -49.47 -15.72 4.85
CA ALA A 13 -48.46 -15.69 5.89
C ALA A 13 -47.53 -16.90 5.70
N GLY A 14 -46.25 -16.73 5.97
CA GLY A 14 -45.31 -17.84 6.06
C GLY A 14 -43.88 -17.39 6.28
N THR A 15 -43.47 -17.39 7.56
CA THR A 15 -42.20 -17.96 8.06
C THR A 15 -40.91 -17.40 7.46
N ALA A 16 -40.28 -16.38 8.07
CA ALA A 16 -39.25 -16.46 9.13
C ALA A 16 -37.84 -16.15 8.55
N PRO A 17 -37.05 -15.28 9.21
CA PRO A 17 -35.71 -14.92 8.75
C PRO A 17 -34.68 -15.98 9.18
N ASP A 18 -34.11 -16.71 8.22
CA ASP A 18 -32.92 -17.53 8.47
C ASP A 18 -31.68 -16.64 8.59
N ALA A 19 -31.35 -16.36 9.84
CA ALA A 19 -30.07 -15.87 10.29
C ALA A 19 -29.02 -17.00 10.20
N ILE A 20 -28.27 -17.10 9.10
CA ILE A 20 -27.03 -17.89 9.07
C ILE A 20 -26.00 -17.17 8.19
N GLY A 21 -25.01 -16.55 8.85
CA GLY A 21 -23.86 -15.92 8.21
C GLY A 21 -22.91 -15.30 9.23
N ALA A 22 -22.76 -15.95 10.38
CA ALA A 22 -21.84 -15.53 11.42
C ALA A 22 -20.39 -15.66 10.95
N ILE A 23 -19.67 -14.54 11.04
CA ILE A 23 -18.35 -14.40 11.67
C ILE A 23 -17.35 -15.54 11.38
N ALA A 24 -16.46 -15.33 10.42
CA ALA A 24 -15.14 -15.95 10.41
C ALA A 24 -14.07 -14.85 10.53
N ARG A 25 -13.77 -14.47 11.78
CA ARG A 25 -12.55 -13.73 12.13
C ARG A 25 -11.40 -14.72 12.13
N THR A 26 -10.64 -14.77 11.06
CA THR A 26 -9.42 -15.58 11.02
C THR A 26 -8.33 -14.88 11.83
N ALA A 27 -8.14 -15.34 13.06
CA ALA A 27 -6.97 -15.08 13.88
C ALA A 27 -6.06 -16.32 13.83
N VAL A 28 -4.86 -16.20 13.26
CA VAL A 28 -3.78 -17.19 13.39
C VAL A 28 -2.47 -16.40 13.50
N LEU A 29 -2.08 -16.08 14.73
CA LEU A 29 -1.03 -16.74 15.52
C LEU A 29 0.39 -16.46 15.01
N LEU A 30 1.02 -15.47 15.67
CA LEU A 30 2.46 -15.26 15.71
C LEU A 30 3.11 -16.48 16.38
N ALA A 31 3.95 -17.21 15.65
CA ALA A 31 4.92 -18.13 16.25
C ALA A 31 6.25 -17.39 16.40
N VAL A 32 6.55 -16.99 17.64
CA VAL A 32 7.88 -16.54 18.05
C VAL A 32 8.72 -17.79 18.30
N ALA A 33 9.65 -18.10 17.41
CA ALA A 33 10.72 -19.05 17.68
C ALA A 33 11.97 -18.26 18.10
N ALA A 34 12.23 -18.24 19.41
CA ALA A 34 13.50 -17.85 19.97
C ALA A 34 14.45 -19.05 19.93
N THR A 35 15.56 -18.91 19.20
CA THR A 35 16.75 -19.74 19.41
C THR A 35 17.95 -18.83 19.64
N LEU A 36 18.54 -19.04 20.82
CA LEU A 36 19.68 -18.37 21.40
C LEU A 36 21.01 -19.06 21.00
N LEU A 37 22.12 -18.32 21.20
CA LEU A 37 23.55 -18.70 21.26
C LEU A 37 24.30 -18.93 19.90
N VAL A 38 25.50 -18.44 19.54
CA VAL A 38 26.70 -17.68 20.06
C VAL A 38 27.69 -17.52 18.84
N PRO A 39 28.87 -16.80 18.81
CA PRO A 39 29.54 -15.83 19.70
C PRO A 39 29.83 -14.44 19.08
N ALA A 40 30.28 -13.55 19.96
CA ALA A 40 30.85 -12.23 19.71
C ALA A 40 32.09 -12.24 18.81
N ILE A 41 32.09 -11.36 17.80
CA ILE A 41 33.31 -10.81 17.20
C ILE A 41 33.29 -9.31 17.47
N ALA A 42 34.22 -8.89 18.32
CA ALA A 42 34.54 -7.50 18.53
C ALA A 42 34.98 -6.86 17.21
N ARG A 43 34.31 -5.79 16.79
CA ARG A 43 34.89 -4.84 15.85
C ARG A 43 34.65 -3.44 16.37
N ALA A 44 35.72 -2.90 16.96
CA ALA A 44 35.90 -1.48 17.19
C ALA A 44 35.75 -0.71 15.88
N GLY A 45 35.12 0.46 15.94
CA GLY A 45 34.98 1.36 14.80
C GLY A 45 33.72 2.19 14.92
N GLY A 46 33.83 3.31 15.63
CA GLY A 46 32.79 4.31 15.73
C GLY A 46 32.31 4.79 14.36
N GLY A 47 31.03 5.16 14.32
CA GLY A 47 30.39 5.71 13.14
C GLY A 47 28.89 5.59 13.27
N ILE A 48 28.29 6.51 14.05
CA ILE A 48 26.86 6.79 13.98
C ILE A 48 26.63 7.40 12.59
N ALA A 49 26.44 6.55 11.59
CA ALA A 49 25.96 6.96 10.28
C ALA A 49 24.45 7.17 10.42
N ALA A 50 24.08 8.37 10.86
CA ALA A 50 22.81 8.97 10.51
C ALA A 50 22.75 9.00 8.98
N GLY A 51 22.18 7.95 8.37
CA GLY A 51 21.87 7.88 6.95
C GLY A 51 20.71 8.82 6.61
N GLY A 52 20.93 10.11 6.84
CA GLY A 52 20.14 11.18 6.24
C GLY A 52 20.50 11.25 4.77
N GLY A 53 19.76 10.49 3.95
CA GLY A 53 19.71 10.73 2.52
C GLY A 53 19.01 12.07 2.29
N THR A 54 19.79 13.14 2.32
CA THR A 54 19.42 14.49 1.93
C THR A 54 19.00 14.51 0.46
N GLY A 55 17.77 14.99 0.25
CA GLY A 55 17.23 15.56 -1.00
C GLY A 55 17.92 15.22 -2.31
N GLY A 56 17.41 14.22 -3.01
CA GLY A 56 17.61 14.10 -4.45
C GLY A 56 16.68 15.07 -5.17
N GLY A 57 17.24 16.00 -5.95
CA GLY A 57 16.52 16.65 -7.06
C GLY A 57 16.01 15.60 -8.07
N PRO A 58 15.45 15.98 -9.23
CA PRO A 58 14.91 15.03 -10.20
C PRO A 58 16.05 14.27 -10.90
N GLY A 59 16.71 13.37 -10.17
CA GLY A 59 17.67 12.40 -10.66
C GLY A 59 16.98 11.42 -11.59
N LYS A 60 17.75 10.84 -12.51
CA LYS A 60 17.30 9.76 -13.38
C LYS A 60 16.67 8.67 -12.52
N ALA A 61 15.41 8.34 -12.78
CA ALA A 61 14.74 7.29 -12.03
C ALA A 61 15.55 5.98 -12.06
N PRO A 62 15.71 5.29 -10.92
CA PRO A 62 16.54 4.10 -10.85
C PRO A 62 16.02 2.99 -11.76
N GLU A 63 16.90 2.04 -12.07
CA GLU A 63 16.49 0.80 -12.73
C GLU A 63 15.84 -0.16 -11.73
N ALA A 64 15.03 -1.11 -12.23
CA ALA A 64 14.33 -2.04 -11.34
C ALA A 64 15.29 -2.98 -10.60
N SER A 65 16.45 -3.27 -11.17
CA SER A 65 17.52 -4.07 -10.54
C SER A 65 18.16 -3.35 -9.34
N ALA A 66 18.13 -2.02 -9.31
CA ALA A 66 18.68 -1.22 -8.23
C ALA A 66 17.78 -1.17 -7.00
N ILE A 67 16.54 -1.67 -7.08
CA ILE A 67 15.59 -1.69 -5.97
C ILE A 67 15.57 -3.10 -5.39
N SER A 68 16.13 -3.26 -4.20
CA SER A 68 16.18 -4.54 -3.48
C SER A 68 15.29 -4.53 -2.23
N GLY A 69 14.99 -5.72 -1.70
CA GLY A 69 14.07 -5.90 -0.56
C GLY A 69 12.58 -5.93 -0.94
N VAL A 70 12.25 -6.01 -2.23
CA VAL A 70 10.88 -6.17 -2.76
C VAL A 70 10.84 -7.22 -3.89
N PRO A 71 9.68 -7.83 -4.18
CA PRO A 71 9.51 -8.68 -5.36
C PRO A 71 9.84 -7.95 -6.68
N ARG A 72 10.28 -8.68 -7.70
CA ARG A 72 10.67 -8.11 -9.01
C ARG A 72 9.54 -7.35 -9.68
N ALA A 73 8.29 -7.82 -9.56
CA ALA A 73 7.12 -7.14 -10.07
C ALA A 73 6.93 -5.76 -9.42
N TYR A 74 7.16 -5.68 -8.10
CA TYR A 74 7.03 -4.44 -7.33
C TYR A 74 8.14 -3.45 -7.68
N ALA A 75 9.39 -3.93 -7.85
CA ALA A 75 10.47 -3.07 -8.33
C ALA A 75 10.15 -2.47 -9.71
N ARG A 76 9.62 -3.27 -10.65
CA ARG A 76 9.19 -2.78 -11.98
C ARG A 76 8.04 -1.78 -11.88
N PHE A 77 7.05 -2.06 -11.04
CA PHE A 77 5.95 -1.15 -10.76
C PHE A 77 6.45 0.19 -10.24
N THR A 78 7.33 0.15 -9.23
CA THR A 78 7.94 1.31 -8.57
C THR A 78 8.63 2.22 -9.58
N VAL A 79 9.50 1.68 -10.44
CA VAL A 79 10.20 2.48 -11.46
C VAL A 79 9.21 3.21 -12.37
N ILE A 80 8.11 2.56 -12.76
CA ILE A 80 7.11 3.18 -13.64
C ILE A 80 6.36 4.30 -12.93
N VAL A 81 6.00 4.11 -11.65
CA VAL A 81 5.32 5.14 -10.84
C VAL A 81 6.27 6.32 -10.63
N VAL A 82 7.49 6.08 -10.15
CA VAL A 82 8.52 7.11 -9.90
C VAL A 82 8.79 7.95 -11.14
N ARG A 83 8.99 7.33 -12.31
CA ARG A 83 9.20 8.06 -13.58
C ARG A 83 8.03 8.97 -13.96
N ARG A 84 6.84 8.69 -13.45
CA ARG A 84 5.63 9.47 -13.76
C ARG A 84 5.34 10.51 -12.68
N THR A 85 5.67 10.26 -11.43
CA THR A 85 5.26 11.11 -10.32
C THR A 85 6.39 11.92 -9.72
N GLY A 86 7.65 11.47 -9.84
CA GLY A 86 8.78 12.07 -9.14
C GLY A 86 8.88 11.71 -7.65
N LEU A 87 8.03 10.80 -7.16
CA LEU A 87 8.13 10.29 -5.78
C LEU A 87 9.41 9.47 -5.59
N SER A 88 9.88 9.35 -4.35
CA SER A 88 11.04 8.54 -4.00
C SER A 88 10.80 7.07 -4.35
N ALA A 89 11.76 6.45 -5.04
CA ALA A 89 11.70 5.03 -5.38
C ALA A 89 11.65 4.15 -4.13
N ARG A 90 12.37 4.53 -3.08
CA ARG A 90 12.36 3.79 -1.82
C ARG A 90 11.00 3.89 -1.13
N VAL A 91 10.37 5.08 -1.16
CA VAL A 91 9.02 5.30 -0.61
C VAL A 91 7.98 4.50 -1.38
N VAL A 92 7.98 4.55 -2.71
CA VAL A 92 7.02 3.78 -3.53
C VAL A 92 7.24 2.27 -3.37
N GLY A 93 8.49 1.81 -3.30
CA GLY A 93 8.81 0.41 -2.99
C GLY A 93 8.29 -0.02 -1.61
N ALA A 94 8.46 0.83 -0.58
CA ALA A 94 7.93 0.58 0.76
C ALA A 94 6.41 0.54 0.78
N TRP A 95 5.76 1.43 0.03
CA TRP A 95 4.32 1.51 -0.10
C TRP A 95 3.75 0.26 -0.78
N THR A 96 4.31 -0.16 -1.91
CA THR A 96 3.90 -1.41 -2.58
C THR A 96 4.05 -2.62 -1.68
N LEU A 97 5.14 -2.71 -0.91
CA LEU A 97 5.33 -3.79 0.06
C LEU A 97 4.34 -3.74 1.23
N ALA A 98 3.95 -2.54 1.67
CA ALA A 98 2.96 -2.37 2.74
C ALA A 98 1.54 -2.75 2.30
N GLU A 99 1.18 -2.43 1.05
CA GLU A 99 -0.12 -2.79 0.48
C GLU A 99 -0.21 -4.29 0.16
N GLY A 100 0.86 -4.89 -0.36
CA GLY A 100 0.92 -6.33 -0.61
C GLY A 100 -0.07 -6.82 -1.68
N GLY A 101 -0.43 -5.97 -2.64
CA GLY A 101 -1.36 -6.34 -3.71
C GLY A 101 -0.79 -7.33 -4.73
N PRO A 102 -1.60 -7.84 -5.68
CA PRO A 102 -1.12 -8.76 -6.70
C PRO A 102 -0.10 -8.08 -7.63
N ASP A 103 0.71 -8.88 -8.33
CA ASP A 103 1.79 -8.37 -9.20
C ASP A 103 1.33 -7.31 -10.22
N ASP A 104 0.11 -7.40 -10.73
CA ASP A 104 -0.47 -6.43 -11.67
C ASP A 104 -1.21 -5.26 -11.02
N ASN A 105 -1.39 -5.27 -9.70
CA ASN A 105 -1.94 -4.17 -8.89
C ASN A 105 -1.27 -4.08 -7.48
N PRO A 106 0.06 -3.84 -7.38
CA PRO A 106 0.76 -3.90 -6.10
C PRO A 106 0.24 -2.97 -4.99
N LEU A 107 -0.43 -1.87 -5.33
CA LEU A 107 -1.01 -0.93 -4.37
C LEU A 107 -2.52 -1.16 -4.12
N ASN A 108 -3.09 -2.27 -4.58
CA ASN A 108 -4.50 -2.62 -4.39
C ASN A 108 -5.48 -1.50 -4.79
N ILE A 109 -5.22 -0.80 -5.89
CA ILE A 109 -6.14 0.23 -6.41
C ILE A 109 -7.43 -0.45 -6.82
N GLY A 110 -8.51 -0.16 -6.09
CA GLY A 110 -9.75 -0.94 -6.19
C GLY A 110 -9.48 -2.36 -5.67
N PRO A 111 -9.78 -2.66 -4.40
CA PRO A 111 -9.57 -3.99 -3.85
C PRO A 111 -10.21 -5.09 -4.72
N GLY A 112 -9.40 -6.04 -5.18
CA GLY A 112 -9.84 -7.11 -6.10
C GLY A 112 -9.71 -6.78 -7.59
N GLU A 113 -9.39 -5.54 -7.97
CA GLU A 113 -9.17 -5.14 -9.36
C GLU A 113 -7.86 -5.71 -9.91
N ARG A 114 -7.91 -6.11 -11.19
CA ARG A 114 -6.77 -6.63 -11.94
C ARG A 114 -6.56 -5.82 -13.21
N PHE A 115 -5.37 -5.21 -13.35
CA PHE A 115 -5.02 -4.45 -14.54
C PHE A 115 -4.38 -5.31 -15.64
N GLY A 116 -4.17 -6.60 -15.37
CA GLY A 116 -3.64 -7.60 -16.29
C GLY A 116 -2.13 -7.51 -16.53
N THR A 117 -1.50 -6.36 -16.25
CA THR A 117 -0.03 -6.21 -16.30
C THR A 117 0.45 -5.18 -15.28
N VAL A 118 1.67 -5.38 -14.77
CA VAL A 118 2.41 -4.42 -13.93
C VAL A 118 2.38 -3.00 -14.52
N ARG A 119 2.59 -2.89 -15.85
CA ARG A 119 2.65 -1.59 -16.54
C ARG A 119 1.31 -0.86 -16.53
N ARG A 120 0.19 -1.58 -16.68
CA ARG A 120 -1.16 -1.00 -16.63
C ARG A 120 -1.49 -0.56 -15.20
N GLY A 121 -1.22 -1.40 -14.19
CA GLY A 121 -1.42 -1.05 -12.78
C GLY A 121 -0.62 0.20 -12.37
N ALA A 122 0.66 0.27 -12.73
CA ALA A 122 1.49 1.44 -12.43
C ALA A 122 1.01 2.72 -13.14
N ARG A 123 0.47 2.61 -14.36
CA ARG A 123 -0.13 3.75 -15.08
C ARG A 123 -1.41 4.22 -14.43
N ALA A 124 -2.28 3.30 -14.02
CA ALA A 124 -3.51 3.61 -13.30
C ALA A 124 -3.19 4.31 -11.97
N THR A 125 -2.19 3.79 -11.24
CA THR A 125 -1.64 4.41 -10.02
C THR A 125 -1.20 5.85 -10.24
N ALA A 126 -0.31 6.07 -11.20
CA ALA A 126 0.21 7.41 -11.48
C ALA A 126 -0.89 8.37 -11.95
N LYS A 127 -1.94 7.87 -12.63
CA LYS A 127 -3.12 8.67 -12.98
C LYS A 127 -3.91 9.05 -11.73
N HIS A 128 -4.15 8.10 -10.82
CA HIS A 128 -4.90 8.34 -9.59
C HIS A 128 -4.19 9.33 -8.66
N LEU A 129 -2.87 9.19 -8.50
CA LEU A 129 -2.03 10.09 -7.69
C LEU A 129 -2.06 11.55 -8.14
N ARG A 130 -2.32 11.83 -9.43
CA ARG A 130 -2.42 13.20 -9.94
C ARG A 130 -3.82 13.82 -9.80
N GLY A 131 -4.79 13.07 -9.29
CA GLY A 131 -6.10 13.61 -8.95
C GLY A 131 -6.06 14.42 -7.66
N ASP A 132 -7.09 15.26 -7.46
CA ASP A 132 -7.17 16.17 -6.31
C ASP A 132 -7.08 15.47 -4.95
N LEU A 133 -7.61 14.24 -4.86
CA LEU A 133 -7.59 13.42 -3.64
C LEU A 133 -6.18 13.12 -3.12
N TYR A 134 -5.16 13.15 -3.99
CA TYR A 134 -3.77 12.84 -3.62
C TYR A 134 -2.82 14.02 -3.85
N ARG A 135 -3.37 15.23 -3.99
CA ARG A 135 -2.60 16.45 -4.17
C ARG A 135 -1.54 16.62 -3.07
N ASP A 136 -1.87 16.30 -1.83
CA ASP A 136 -0.95 16.43 -0.70
C ASP A 136 0.23 15.45 -0.80
N VAL A 137 0.01 14.24 -1.34
CA VAL A 137 1.10 13.31 -1.65
C VAL A 137 1.99 13.90 -2.74
N MET A 138 1.40 14.42 -3.81
CA MET A 138 2.16 15.00 -4.93
C MET A 138 2.93 16.27 -4.53
N ASN A 139 2.43 17.05 -3.58
CA ASN A 139 3.12 18.22 -3.02
C ASN A 139 4.38 17.85 -2.21
N THR A 140 4.64 16.56 -1.97
CA THR A 140 5.86 16.09 -1.30
C THR A 140 6.96 15.62 -2.24
N VAL A 141 6.75 15.65 -3.55
CA VAL A 141 7.79 15.37 -4.54
C VAL A 141 9.00 16.30 -4.34
N GLY A 142 10.20 15.73 -4.31
CA GLY A 142 11.45 16.45 -4.01
C GLY A 142 11.68 16.78 -2.53
N ARG A 143 10.72 16.46 -1.64
CA ARG A 143 10.90 16.54 -0.18
C ARG A 143 11.44 15.22 0.37
N SER A 144 11.79 15.21 1.66
CA SER A 144 12.32 14.03 2.34
C SER A 144 11.37 12.84 2.28
N ASP A 145 11.92 11.63 2.25
CA ASP A 145 11.16 10.38 2.19
C ASP A 145 10.15 10.24 3.34
N MET A 146 10.50 10.76 4.53
CA MET A 146 9.57 10.77 5.66
C MET A 146 8.38 11.71 5.44
N ALA A 147 8.56 12.85 4.77
CA ALA A 147 7.45 13.73 4.41
C ALA A 147 6.50 13.04 3.42
N GLN A 148 7.05 12.31 2.44
CA GLN A 148 6.25 11.54 1.48
C GLN A 148 5.48 10.40 2.17
N ILE A 149 6.13 9.65 3.07
CA ILE A 149 5.48 8.59 3.87
C ILE A 149 4.36 9.17 4.75
N ASP A 150 4.60 10.29 5.40
CA ASP A 150 3.60 10.93 6.27
C ASP A 150 2.40 11.42 5.44
N ALA A 151 2.62 11.97 4.24
CA ALA A 151 1.54 12.35 3.33
C ALA A 151 0.75 11.14 2.79
N ILE A 152 1.42 10.04 2.41
CA ILE A 152 0.76 8.80 1.99
C ILE A 152 -0.10 8.26 3.14
N ALA A 153 0.43 8.24 4.36
CA ALA A 153 -0.28 7.74 5.53
C ALA A 153 -1.52 8.58 5.90
N ALA A 154 -1.49 9.88 5.60
CA ALA A 154 -2.62 10.79 5.80
C ALA A 154 -3.61 10.80 4.61
N SER A 155 -3.24 10.18 3.48
CA SER A 155 -4.05 10.21 2.27
C SER A 155 -5.30 9.32 2.37
N PRO A 156 -6.31 9.53 1.50
CA PRO A 156 -7.47 8.65 1.41
C PRO A 156 -7.17 7.20 1.04
N TRP A 157 -5.94 6.89 0.59
CA TRP A 157 -5.56 5.53 0.15
C TRP A 157 -5.83 4.48 1.22
N CYS A 158 -5.59 4.83 2.48
CA CYS A 158 -5.78 3.96 3.63
C CYS A 158 -6.39 4.72 4.83
N TYR A 159 -7.47 5.48 4.58
CA TYR A 159 -8.04 6.44 5.55
C TYR A 159 -8.53 5.86 6.89
N ARG A 160 -8.64 4.53 7.04
CA ARG A 160 -9.01 3.84 8.29
C ARG A 160 -7.97 2.85 8.81
N CYS A 161 -6.79 2.83 8.21
CA CYS A 161 -5.78 1.83 8.51
C CYS A 161 -5.00 2.22 9.77
N LYS A 162 -5.42 1.68 10.92
CA LYS A 162 -4.69 1.86 12.18
C LYS A 162 -3.26 1.34 12.04
N GLY A 163 -2.28 2.16 12.41
CA GLY A 163 -0.87 1.79 12.38
C GLY A 163 -0.23 1.82 10.98
N TYR A 164 -0.93 2.29 9.95
CA TYR A 164 -0.42 2.30 8.58
C TYR A 164 0.88 3.09 8.40
N ARG A 165 1.01 4.25 9.06
CA ARG A 165 2.27 5.00 9.13
C ARG A 165 3.43 4.16 9.68
N ARG A 166 3.18 3.35 10.72
CA ARG A 166 4.19 2.45 11.32
C ARG A 166 4.55 1.34 10.33
N LEU A 167 3.57 0.78 9.63
CA LEU A 167 3.78 -0.23 8.58
C LEU A 167 4.67 0.32 7.46
N LEU A 168 4.33 1.49 6.89
CA LEU A 168 5.14 2.14 5.84
C LEU A 168 6.59 2.38 6.28
N ARG A 169 6.80 2.84 7.52
CA ARG A 169 8.16 3.03 8.07
C ARG A 169 8.90 1.69 8.23
N SER A 170 8.19 0.65 8.67
CA SER A 170 8.78 -0.68 8.83
C SER A 170 9.09 -1.35 7.49
N THR A 171 8.32 -1.10 6.43
CA THR A 171 8.64 -1.61 5.09
C THR A 171 9.75 -0.80 4.46
N TYR A 172 9.78 0.52 4.67
CA TYR A 172 10.83 1.42 4.18
C TYR A 172 12.23 1.02 4.64
N SER A 173 12.40 0.56 5.88
CA SER A 173 13.70 0.07 6.36
C SER A 173 14.19 -1.20 5.64
N ARG A 174 13.28 -1.97 5.02
CA ARG A 174 13.59 -3.20 4.27
C ARG A 174 13.93 -2.94 2.80
N VAL A 175 13.41 -1.85 2.24
CA VAL A 175 13.68 -1.47 0.84
C VAL A 175 14.99 -0.70 0.76
N ARG A 176 15.84 -1.07 -0.20
CA ARG A 176 17.07 -0.36 -0.54
C ARG A 176 17.04 0.04 -2.01
N VAL A 177 17.65 1.18 -2.31
CA VAL A 177 17.82 1.69 -3.67
C VAL A 177 19.31 1.98 -3.81
N ASP A 178 19.96 1.25 -4.68
CA ASP A 178 21.38 1.44 -5.01
C ASP A 178 21.49 2.51 -6.11
N ASP A 179 22.54 3.34 -6.05
CA ASP A 179 22.78 4.43 -7.02
C ASP A 179 23.48 3.93 -8.30
#